data_AF-A0A085WIG9-F1
#
_entry.id   AF-A0A085WIG9-F1
#
_cell.length_a   1.000
_cell.length_b   1.000
_cell.length_c   1.000
_cell.angle_alpha   90.00
_cell.angle_beta   90.00
_cell.angle_gamma   90.00
#
_symmetry.space_group_name_H-M   'P 1'
#
loop_
_entity.id
_entity.type
_entity.pdbx_description
1 polymer ?
#
loop_
_entity_poly.entity_id
_entity_poly.type
_entity_poly.pdbx_seq_one_letter_code
_entity_poly.pdbx_strand_id
1 'polypeptide(L)' 'MRGEPSEHDGELLRRALAGFSPPAGDGFVWIAGEAAIVRDLRTHFADERRHPSDWLKAAAYWHRSQVHLTV' A
#
# COMPACT_ATOMS: atom_id res chain seq x y z
N MET A 1 -20.69 5.30 9.18
CA MET A 1 -19.59 6.13 9.70
C MET A 1 -18.42 5.99 8.73
N ARG A 2 -17.96 7.07 8.09
CA ARG A 2 -16.70 7.06 7.37
C ARG A 2 -15.60 7.21 8.44
N GLY A 3 -14.69 6.25 8.56
CA GLY A 3 -13.63 6.31 9.58
C GLY A 3 -12.72 7.52 9.32
N GLU A 4 -12.38 8.25 10.39
CA GLU A 4 -11.41 9.34 10.32
C GLU A 4 -10.05 8.77 9.84
N PRO A 5 -9.34 9.47 8.95
CA PRO A 5 -8.02 9.05 8.52
C PRO A 5 -7.10 8.98 9.74
N SER A 6 -6.43 7.84 9.90
CA SER A 6 -5.47 7.62 10.98
C SER A 6 -4.08 7.35 10.41
N GLU A 7 -3.04 7.65 11.18
CA GLU A 7 -1.66 7.23 10.85
C GLU A 7 -1.52 5.71 10.74
N HIS A 8 -2.49 4.97 11.27
CA HIS A 8 -2.56 3.51 11.26
C HIS A 8 -3.34 2.95 10.05
N ASP A 9 -3.75 3.80 9.10
CA ASP A 9 -4.42 3.34 7.89
C ASP A 9 -3.50 2.41 7.10
N GLY A 10 -3.99 1.19 6.82
CA GLY A 10 -3.21 0.14 6.16
C GLY A 10 -2.31 -0.69 7.09
N GLU A 11 -2.28 -0.43 8.40
CA GLU A 11 -1.42 -1.13 9.36
C GLU A 11 -1.64 -2.65 9.37
N LEU A 12 -2.90 -3.12 9.31
CA LEU A 12 -3.18 -4.55 9.26
C LEU A 12 -2.62 -5.21 7.99
N LEU A 13 -2.64 -4.49 6.87
CA LEU A 13 -2.07 -4.98 5.62
C LEU A 13 -0.54 -5.00 5.68
N ARG A 14 0.09 -3.98 6.26
CA ARG A 14 1.54 -3.99 6.52
C ARG A 14 1.95 -5.18 7.38
N ARG A 15 1.23 -5.44 8.48
CA ARG A 15 1.50 -6.60 9.35
C ARG A 15 1.36 -7.92 8.61
N ALA A 16 0.32 -8.07 7.80
CA ALA A 16 0.13 -9.27 6.99
C ALA A 16 1.30 -9.47 6.00
N LEU A 17 1.76 -8.39 5.35
CA LEU A 17 2.87 -8.44 4.39
C LEU A 17 4.22 -8.70 5.06
N ALA A 18 4.45 -8.17 6.27
CA ALA A 18 5.65 -8.45 7.05
C ALA A 18 5.78 -9.93 7.41
N GLY A 19 4.65 -10.61 7.68
CA GLY A 19 4.60 -12.06 7.92
C GLY A 19 4.52 -12.93 6.66
N PHE A 20 4.33 -12.32 5.48
CA PHE A 20 4.10 -13.06 4.25
C PHE A 20 5.41 -13.55 3.63
N SER A 21 5.55 -14.88 3.58
CA SER A 21 6.61 -15.57 2.84
C SER A 21 6.06 -16.06 1.50
N PRO A 22 6.50 -15.49 0.36
CA PRO A 22 6.06 -15.98 -0.94
C PRO A 22 6.63 -17.38 -1.22
N PRO A 23 5.98 -18.16 -2.09
CA PRO A 23 6.55 -19.41 -2.59
C PRO A 23 7.88 -19.14 -3.32
N ALA A 24 8.70 -20.19 -3.48
CA ALA A 24 9.92 -20.09 -4.25
C ALA A 24 9.63 -19.76 -5.73
N GLY A 25 10.53 -18.98 -6.34
CA GLY A 25 10.43 -18.56 -7.73
C GLY A 25 10.09 -17.08 -7.88
N ASP A 26 9.75 -16.72 -9.12
CA ASP A 26 9.48 -15.34 -9.52
C ASP A 26 8.03 -14.95 -9.23
N GLY A 27 7.82 -13.69 -8.89
CA GLY A 27 6.51 -13.14 -8.56
C GLY A 27 6.28 -11.78 -9.19
N PHE A 28 5.02 -11.49 -9.47
CA PHE A 28 4.57 -10.16 -9.88
C PHE A 28 3.75 -9.53 -8.76
N VAL A 29 4.08 -8.29 -8.40
CA VAL A 29 3.38 -7.54 -7.36
C VAL A 29 2.45 -6.52 -8.02
N TRP A 30 1.15 -6.63 -7.77
CA TRP A 30 0.17 -5.63 -8.20
C TRP A 30 -0.53 -5.01 -6.99
N ILE A 31 -0.42 -3.68 -6.87
CA ILE A 31 -0.95 -2.90 -5.76
C ILE A 31 -1.99 -1.94 -6.32
N ALA A 32 -3.22 -2.00 -5.81
CA ALA A 32 -4.28 -1.08 -6.18
C ALA A 32 -5.09 -0.68 -4.94
N GLY A 33 -5.37 0.61 -4.77
CA GLY A 33 -6.06 1.09 -3.57
C GLY A 33 -6.02 2.60 -3.37
N GLU A 34 -6.08 3.00 -2.10
CA GLU A 34 -5.93 4.39 -1.66
C GLU A 34 -4.50 4.87 -1.90
N ALA A 35 -4.33 6.11 -2.39
CA ALA A 35 -3.05 6.63 -2.86
C ALA A 35 -1.89 6.59 -1.84
N ALA A 36 -2.13 6.96 -0.58
CA ALA A 36 -1.09 6.93 0.45
C ALA A 36 -0.70 5.49 0.80
N ILE A 37 -1.68 4.59 0.92
CA ILE A 37 -1.43 3.16 1.15
C ILE A 37 -0.66 2.56 -0.04
N VAL A 38 -1.08 2.82 -1.28
CA VAL A 38 -0.43 2.31 -2.48
C VAL A 38 1.04 2.76 -2.55
N ARG A 39 1.30 4.04 -2.25
CA ARG A 39 2.67 4.59 -2.22
C ARG A 39 3.52 3.87 -1.18
N ASP A 40 2.99 3.70 0.02
CA ASP A 40 3.70 3.06 1.11
C ASP A 40 4.04 1.59 0.83
N LEU A 41 3.08 0.81 0.35
CA LEU A 41 3.32 -0.58 0.00
C LEU A 41 4.30 -0.71 -1.18
N ARG A 42 4.25 0.21 -2.15
CA ARG A 42 5.24 0.27 -3.22
C ARG A 42 6.65 0.45 -2.65
N THR A 43 6.84 1.36 -1.70
CA THR A 43 8.14 1.55 -1.01
C THR A 43 8.56 0.28 -0.28
N HIS A 44 7.66 -0.38 0.45
CA HIS A 44 7.99 -1.65 1.12
C HIS A 44 8.53 -2.71 0.13
N PHE A 45 7.85 -2.92 -1.00
CA PHE A 45 8.30 -3.93 -1.96
C PHE A 45 9.55 -3.50 -2.76
N ALA A 46 9.63 -2.24 -3.19
CA ALA A 46 10.74 -1.77 -4.02
C ALA A 46 12.02 -1.57 -3.21
N ASP A 47 11.94 -0.99 -2.01
CA ASP A 47 13.11 -0.53 -1.26
C ASP A 47 13.51 -1.56 -0.20
N GLU A 48 12.57 -2.03 0.62
CA GLU A 48 12.87 -2.97 1.71
C GLU A 48 13.05 -4.40 1.20
N ARG A 49 12.13 -4.86 0.34
CA ARG A 49 12.18 -6.21 -0.25
C ARG A 49 13.03 -6.29 -1.51
N ARG A 50 13.45 -5.14 -2.08
CA ARG A 50 14.26 -5.05 -3.30
C ARG A 50 13.64 -5.83 -4.48
N HIS A 51 12.31 -5.83 -4.57
CA HIS A 51 11.59 -6.51 -5.65
C HIS A 51 11.84 -5.79 -6.98
N PRO A 52 12.08 -6.51 -8.10
CA PRO A 52 12.33 -5.90 -9.40
C PRO A 52 11.21 -4.94 -9.82
N SER A 53 11.56 -3.71 -10.21
CA SER A 53 10.60 -2.67 -10.57
C SER A 53 9.75 -3.04 -11.79
N ASP A 54 10.32 -3.77 -12.74
CA ASP A 54 9.62 -4.21 -13.95
C ASP A 54 8.51 -5.22 -13.63
N TRP A 55 8.58 -5.86 -12.45
CA TRP A 55 7.62 -6.84 -11.96
C TRP A 55 6.78 -6.29 -10.80
N LEU A 56 6.67 -4.96 -10.71
CA LEU A 56 5.87 -4.27 -9.72
C LEU A 56 5.01 -3.20 -10.41
N LYS A 57 3.69 -3.31 -10.24
CA LYS A 57 2.73 -2.28 -10.67
C LYS A 57 1.94 -1.74 -9.49
N ALA A 58 1.87 -0.43 -9.39
CA ALA A 58 1.12 0.27 -8.36
C ALA A 58 0.14 1.26 -9.01
N ALA A 59 -1.13 1.23 -8.62
CA ALA A 59 -2.18 2.10 -9.15
C ALA A 59 -3.03 2.67 -8.01
N ALA A 60 -2.98 3.98 -7.83
CA ALA A 60 -3.90 4.67 -6.92
C ALA A 60 -5.28 4.77 -7.60
N TYR A 61 -6.29 4.14 -7.01
CA TYR A 61 -7.67 4.16 -7.54
C TYR A 61 -8.47 5.31 -6.95
N TRP A 62 -8.20 5.69 -5.71
CA TRP A 62 -8.81 6.86 -5.09
C TRP A 62 -7.82 7.57 -4.19
N HIS A 63 -8.04 8.87 -4.04
CA HIS A 63 -7.43 9.69 -3.01
C HIS A 63 -8.48 9.98 -1.96
N ARG A 64 -8.15 9.81 -0.68
CA ARG A 64 -9.08 10.23 0.38
C ARG A 64 -9.00 11.75 0.52
N SER A 65 -10.08 12.46 0.15
CA SER A 65 -10.15 13.92 0.30
C SER A 65 -10.20 14.32 1.78
N GLN A 66 -9.35 15.26 2.20
CA GLN A 66 -9.55 15.98 3.46
C GLN A 66 -10.69 16.97 3.25
N VAL A 67 -11.89 16.64 3.73
CA VAL A 67 -12.99 17.62 3.74
C VAL A 67 -12.75 18.51 4.95
N HIS A 68 -12.08 19.63 4.74
CA HIS A 68 -12.00 20.69 5.74
C HIS A 68 -13.38 21.36 5.79
N LEU A 69 -14.22 20.99 6.76
CA LEU A 69 -15.39 21.79 7.10
C LEU A 69 -14.90 22.98 7.92
N THR A 70 -14.72 24.13 7.26
CA THR A 70 -14.73 25.41 7.97
C THR A 70 -16.17 25.66 8.42
N VAL A 71 -16.42 25.59 9.72
CA VAL A 71 -17.60 26.18 10.36
C VAL A 71 -17.24 27.57 10.83
#